data_AF-A0AAN7DK12-F1
#
_entry.id   AF-A0AAN7DK12-F1
#
_cell.length_a   1.000
_cell.length_b   1.000
_cell.length_c   1.000
_cell.angle_alpha   90.00
_cell.angle_beta   90.00
_cell.angle_gamma   90.00
#
_symmetry.space_group_name_H-M   'P 1'
#
loop_
_entity.id
_entity.type
_entity.pdbx_description
1 polymer ?
#
loop_
_entity_poly.entity_id
_entity_poly.type
_entity_poly.pdbx_seq_one_letter_code
_entity_poly.pdbx_strand_id
1 'polypeptide(L)'
;MDTKLLQRLDLLADNTLSIVFEKQRLKQLKLNVDKYQINIDKNLTQLRDGIKVLEQQLSDEELTGSRDTKAEEDKLIQLQVKVDKLDALLGNQDDATAREILLGDKRGKNSSVRFTSIDMDQTDDMENGQILQLQQRIMDDQDQDLDHLSDAIRRQRELGLLIGDELETHAQIIDETEEMVDRTDERLRQAKKKLDYVGRKVKDNKSVCIVIALIILFFILVGLFR
;
A
#
# COMPACT_ATOMS: atom_id res chain seq x y z
N MET A 1 -3.90 -32.15 1.32
CA MET A 1 -3.59 -30.72 1.39
C MET A 1 -3.78 -30.20 2.82
N ASP A 2 -2.89 -29.36 3.33
CA ASP A 2 -3.08 -28.68 4.62
C ASP A 2 -4.09 -27.51 4.47
N THR A 3 -5.38 -27.83 4.57
CA THR A 3 -6.49 -26.85 4.48
C THR A 3 -6.36 -25.66 5.43
N LYS A 4 -5.70 -25.84 6.57
CA LYS A 4 -5.39 -24.76 7.54
C LYS A 4 -4.32 -23.79 7.02
N LEU A 5 -3.37 -24.28 6.23
CA LEU A 5 -2.31 -23.45 5.64
C LEU A 5 -2.87 -22.61 4.49
N LEU A 6 -3.77 -23.18 3.68
CA LEU A 6 -4.54 -22.46 2.66
C LEU A 6 -5.35 -21.29 3.26
N GLN A 7 -6.13 -21.53 4.32
CA GLN A 7 -6.91 -20.49 4.99
C GLN A 7 -6.03 -19.39 5.61
N ARG A 8 -4.89 -19.77 6.18
CA ARG A 8 -3.94 -18.81 6.74
C ARG A 8 -3.33 -17.93 5.65
N LEU A 9 -3.07 -18.49 4.47
CA LEU A 9 -2.54 -17.76 3.34
C LEU A 9 -3.57 -16.80 2.74
N ASP A 10 -4.83 -17.22 2.62
CA ASP A 10 -5.90 -16.36 2.10
C ASP A 10 -6.13 -15.14 3.04
N LEU A 11 -6.15 -15.38 4.35
CA LEU A 11 -6.21 -14.29 5.35
C LEU A 11 -4.99 -13.37 5.28
N LEU A 12 -3.79 -13.91 5.02
CA LEU A 12 -2.58 -13.14 4.86
C LEU A 12 -2.60 -12.32 3.56
N ALA A 13 -3.17 -12.86 2.48
CA ALA A 13 -3.36 -12.16 1.21
C ALA A 13 -4.35 -10.99 1.37
N ASP A 14 -5.49 -11.21 2.03
CA ASP A 14 -6.48 -10.16 2.32
C ASP A 14 -5.91 -9.06 3.21
N ASN A 15 -5.13 -9.43 4.24
CA ASN A 15 -4.46 -8.46 5.10
C ASN A 15 -3.41 -7.64 4.31
N THR A 16 -2.63 -8.29 3.45
CA THR A 16 -1.65 -7.62 2.60
C THR A 16 -2.32 -6.67 1.61
N LEU A 17 -3.45 -7.08 1.02
CA LEU A 17 -4.28 -6.25 0.17
C LEU A 17 -4.74 -4.98 0.90
N SER A 18 -5.23 -5.12 2.13
CA SER A 18 -5.62 -3.96 2.96
C SER A 18 -4.44 -3.01 3.23
N ILE A 19 -3.25 -3.56 3.53
CA ILE A 19 -2.03 -2.76 3.77
C ILE A 19 -1.56 -2.06 2.48
N VAL A 20 -1.70 -2.71 1.31
CA VAL A 20 -1.39 -2.12 0.00
C VAL A 20 -2.31 -0.94 -0.31
N PHE A 21 -3.61 -1.06 -0.01
CA PHE A 21 -4.56 0.05 -0.16
C PHE A 21 -4.27 1.20 0.80
N GLU A 22 -3.95 0.90 2.06
CA GLU A 22 -3.55 1.92 3.04
C GLU A 22 -2.26 2.64 2.59
N LYS A 23 -1.30 1.90 2.02
CA LYS A 23 -0.10 2.45 1.39
C LYS A 23 -0.43 3.38 0.22
N GLN A 24 -1.35 3.00 -0.66
CA GLN A 24 -1.78 3.85 -1.78
C GLN A 24 -2.39 5.17 -1.29
N ARG A 25 -3.19 5.12 -0.22
CA ARG A 25 -3.73 6.31 0.47
C ARG A 25 -2.61 7.16 1.08
N LEU A 26 -1.62 6.56 1.73
CA LEU A 26 -0.48 7.28 2.33
C LEU A 26 0.48 7.87 1.29
N LYS A 27 0.61 7.24 0.12
CA LYS A 27 1.38 7.76 -1.03
C LYS A 27 0.75 9.04 -1.59
N GLN A 28 -0.58 9.11 -1.62
CA GLN A 28 -1.31 10.33 -1.99
C GLN A 28 -1.07 11.46 -0.98
N LEU A 29 -0.92 11.11 0.30
CA LEU A 29 -0.58 12.04 1.38
C LEU A 29 0.90 12.48 1.44
N LYS A 30 1.76 11.99 0.52
CA LYS A 30 3.23 12.19 0.52
C LYS A 30 3.90 11.88 1.87
N LEU A 31 3.32 10.99 2.67
CA LEU A 31 3.84 10.59 3.98
C LEU A 31 4.81 9.42 3.84
N ASN A 32 5.59 9.13 4.87
CA ASN A 32 6.66 8.12 4.80
C ASN A 32 6.08 6.69 4.58
N VAL A 33 6.31 6.15 3.38
CA VAL A 33 5.75 4.88 2.89
C VAL A 33 6.68 3.69 3.19
N ASP A 34 7.92 3.95 3.60
CA ASP A 34 8.99 2.95 3.65
C ASP A 34 8.68 1.79 4.62
N LYS A 35 8.04 2.11 5.75
CA LYS A 35 7.65 1.10 6.75
C LYS A 35 6.56 0.14 6.22
N TYR A 36 5.63 0.66 5.42
CA TYR A 36 4.58 -0.14 4.81
C TYR A 36 5.14 -0.98 3.66
N GLN A 37 6.08 -0.43 2.88
CA GLN A 37 6.79 -1.17 1.84
C GLN A 37 7.52 -2.39 2.41
N ILE A 38 8.29 -2.22 3.48
CA ILE A 38 9.04 -3.30 4.14
C ILE A 38 8.09 -4.40 4.66
N ASN A 39 6.94 -4.02 5.20
CA ASN A 39 5.95 -4.99 5.70
C ASN A 39 5.26 -5.74 4.57
N ILE A 40 4.92 -5.05 3.48
CA ILE A 40 4.32 -5.67 2.30
C ILE A 40 5.30 -6.65 1.65
N ASP A 41 6.56 -6.28 1.48
CA ASP A 41 7.58 -7.15 0.89
C ASP A 41 7.80 -8.41 1.74
N LYS A 42 7.78 -8.28 3.07
CA LYS A 42 7.82 -9.42 4.00
C LYS A 42 6.60 -10.32 3.87
N ASN A 43 5.39 -9.76 3.82
CA ASN A 43 4.17 -10.55 3.68
C ASN A 43 4.08 -11.24 2.31
N LEU A 44 4.50 -10.58 1.24
CA LEU A 44 4.59 -11.17 -0.10
C LEU A 44 5.60 -12.31 -0.15
N THR A 45 6.74 -12.16 0.52
CA THR A 45 7.73 -13.24 0.61
C THR A 45 7.15 -14.44 1.35
N GLN A 46 6.43 -14.21 2.46
CA GLN A 46 5.74 -15.28 3.21
C GLN A 46 4.60 -15.94 2.41
N LEU A 47 3.84 -15.17 1.63
CA LEU A 47 2.82 -15.69 0.71
C LEU A 47 3.44 -16.57 -0.37
N ARG A 48 4.53 -16.11 -1.01
CA ARG A 48 5.25 -16.87 -2.04
C ARG A 48 5.84 -18.17 -1.50
N ASP A 49 6.48 -18.11 -0.32
CA ASP A 49 7.06 -19.29 0.30
C ASP A 49 5.97 -20.29 0.75
N GLY A 50 4.83 -19.78 1.23
CA GLY A 50 3.67 -20.61 1.57
C GLY A 50 2.97 -21.25 0.37
N ILE A 51 2.85 -20.53 -0.75
CA ILE A 51 2.32 -21.07 -2.02
C ILE A 51 3.22 -22.20 -2.53
N LYS A 52 4.56 -22.02 -2.52
CA LYS A 52 5.50 -23.07 -2.93
C LYS A 52 5.38 -24.34 -2.10
N VAL A 53 5.12 -24.20 -0.79
CA VAL A 53 4.91 -25.35 0.10
C VAL A 53 3.60 -26.07 -0.25
N LEU A 54 2.53 -25.33 -0.55
CA LEU A 54 1.26 -25.91 -1.00
C LEU A 54 1.38 -26.59 -2.37
N GLU A 55 2.09 -25.99 -3.31
CA GLU A 55 2.39 -26.58 -4.62
C GLU A 55 3.16 -27.91 -4.47
N GLN A 56 4.15 -27.94 -3.57
CA GLN A 56 4.93 -29.15 -3.31
C GLN A 56 4.09 -30.24 -2.64
N GLN A 57 3.23 -29.88 -1.68
CA GLN A 57 2.29 -30.81 -1.03
C GLN A 57 1.25 -31.37 -2.03
N LEU A 58 0.78 -30.54 -2.95
CA LEU A 58 -0.17 -30.96 -3.99
C LEU A 58 0.50 -31.88 -5.01
N SER A 59 1.73 -31.57 -5.42
CA SER A 59 2.54 -32.43 -6.29
C SER A 59 2.83 -33.79 -5.65
N ASP A 60 3.08 -33.84 -4.34
CA ASP A 60 3.27 -35.09 -3.60
C ASP A 60 1.96 -35.89 -3.49
N GLU A 61 0.80 -35.22 -3.41
CA GLU A 61 -0.52 -35.87 -3.35
C GLU A 61 -1.01 -36.39 -4.71
N GLU A 62 -0.69 -35.72 -5.82
CA GLU A 62 -0.96 -36.19 -7.19
C GLU A 62 -0.27 -37.52 -7.50
N LEU A 63 0.96 -37.71 -6.99
CA LEU A 63 1.72 -38.97 -7.09
C LEU A 63 1.05 -40.14 -6.35
N THR A 64 0.20 -39.86 -5.36
CA THR A 64 -0.51 -40.87 -4.56
C THR A 64 -1.90 -41.24 -5.08
N GLY A 65 -2.39 -40.55 -6.12
CA GLY A 65 -3.59 -40.94 -6.88
C GLY A 65 -4.91 -40.84 -6.12
N SER A 66 -5.12 -39.80 -5.30
CA SER A 66 -6.39 -39.56 -4.61
C SER A 66 -7.26 -38.49 -5.30
N ARG A 67 -8.57 -38.66 -5.19
CA ARG A 67 -9.55 -38.45 -6.27
C ARG A 67 -10.25 -37.08 -6.29
N ASP A 68 -9.64 -36.01 -5.79
CA ASP A 68 -10.31 -34.68 -5.72
C ASP A 68 -9.36 -33.47 -5.76
N THR A 69 -8.26 -33.57 -6.53
CA THR A 69 -7.23 -32.51 -6.60
C THR A 69 -7.68 -31.26 -7.35
N LYS A 70 -8.65 -31.36 -8.28
CA LYS A 70 -9.10 -30.22 -9.11
C LYS A 70 -9.66 -29.04 -8.31
N ALA A 71 -10.47 -29.30 -7.28
CA ALA A 71 -11.05 -28.23 -6.47
C ALA A 71 -10.01 -27.56 -5.54
N GLU A 72 -8.88 -28.25 -5.29
CA GLU A 72 -7.76 -27.74 -4.50
C GLU A 72 -6.75 -27.00 -5.40
N GLU A 73 -6.54 -27.48 -6.63
CA GLU A 73 -5.85 -26.78 -7.72
C GLU A 73 -6.52 -25.45 -8.04
N ASP A 74 -7.85 -25.42 -8.20
CA ASP A 74 -8.60 -24.21 -8.53
C ASP A 74 -8.45 -23.11 -7.46
N LYS A 75 -8.41 -23.49 -6.17
CA LYS A 75 -8.21 -22.55 -5.06
C LYS A 75 -6.78 -22.04 -4.99
N LEU A 76 -5.80 -22.89 -5.32
CA LEU A 76 -4.40 -22.50 -5.40
C LEU A 76 -4.17 -21.52 -6.55
N ILE A 77 -4.73 -21.80 -7.73
CA ILE A 77 -4.71 -20.90 -8.89
C ILE A 77 -5.36 -19.57 -8.53
N GLN A 78 -6.51 -19.58 -7.85
CA GLN A 78 -7.19 -18.35 -7.45
C GLN A 78 -6.35 -17.51 -6.48
N LEU A 79 -5.64 -18.16 -5.55
CA LEU A 79 -4.72 -17.51 -4.63
C LEU A 79 -3.49 -16.94 -5.35
N GLN A 80 -2.98 -17.65 -6.36
CA GLN A 80 -1.85 -17.23 -7.19
C GLN A 80 -2.21 -16.00 -8.03
N VAL A 81 -3.40 -15.99 -8.64
CA VAL A 81 -3.96 -14.83 -9.35
C VAL A 81 -4.13 -13.63 -8.42
N LYS A 82 -4.57 -13.84 -7.17
CA LYS A 82 -4.66 -12.77 -6.17
C LYS A 82 -3.28 -12.18 -5.85
N VAL A 83 -2.24 -13.02 -5.73
CA VAL A 83 -0.86 -12.57 -5.46
C VAL A 83 -0.25 -11.83 -6.66
N ASP A 84 -0.47 -12.30 -7.89
CA ASP A 84 -0.03 -11.61 -9.10
C ASP A 84 -0.69 -10.23 -9.25
N LYS A 85 -1.97 -10.13 -8.88
CA LYS A 85 -2.70 -8.86 -8.83
C LYS A 85 -2.13 -7.91 -7.77
N LEU A 86 -1.69 -8.44 -6.62
CA LEU A 86 -1.04 -7.67 -5.57
C LEU A 86 0.34 -7.17 -6.02
N ASP A 87 1.12 -8.01 -6.70
CA ASP A 87 2.40 -7.63 -7.30
C ASP A 87 2.22 -6.54 -8.37
N ALA A 88 1.19 -6.64 -9.21
CA ALA A 88 0.85 -5.61 -10.20
C ALA A 88 0.45 -4.27 -9.56
N LEU A 89 -0.26 -4.29 -8.44
CA LEU A 89 -0.62 -3.08 -7.68
C LEU A 89 0.56 -2.46 -6.92
N LEU A 90 1.60 -3.25 -6.66
CA LEU A 90 2.83 -2.82 -5.97
C LEU A 90 3.94 -2.39 -6.91
N GLY A 91 3.89 -2.84 -8.17
CA GLY A 91 4.79 -2.43 -9.23
C GLY A 91 4.79 -0.92 -9.41
N ASN A 92 5.91 -0.29 -9.06
CA ASN A 92 6.18 1.14 -9.21
C ASN A 92 6.55 1.51 -10.67
N GLN A 93 6.02 0.79 -11.66
CA GLN A 93 6.33 1.00 -13.07
C GLN A 93 5.15 1.63 -13.79
N ASP A 94 5.35 2.89 -14.16
CA ASP A 94 4.74 3.69 -15.23
C ASP A 94 3.29 3.34 -15.57
N ASP A 95 2.38 4.32 -15.41
CA ASP A 95 0.95 4.27 -15.78
C ASP A 95 0.68 3.64 -17.16
N ALA A 96 1.66 3.65 -18.06
CA ALA A 96 1.63 2.96 -19.34
C ALA A 96 1.55 1.43 -19.19
N THR A 97 2.37 0.82 -18.34
CA THR A 97 2.39 -0.63 -18.05
C THR A 97 1.14 -1.07 -17.30
N ALA A 98 0.68 -0.25 -16.33
CA ALA A 98 -0.55 -0.52 -15.59
C ALA A 98 -1.77 -0.48 -16.52
N ARG A 99 -1.82 0.45 -17.48
CA ARG A 99 -2.85 0.50 -18.52
C ARG A 99 -2.69 -0.61 -19.55
N GLU A 100 -1.48 -0.98 -19.94
CA GLU A 100 -1.19 -2.08 -20.87
C GLU A 100 -1.53 -3.46 -20.29
N ILE A 101 -1.47 -3.62 -18.97
CA ILE A 101 -1.87 -4.85 -18.25
C ILE A 101 -3.37 -4.84 -17.93
N LEU A 102 -3.97 -3.67 -17.64
CA LEU A 102 -5.41 -3.52 -17.42
C LEU A 102 -6.23 -3.57 -18.73
N LEU A 103 -5.64 -3.17 -19.85
CA LEU A 103 -6.21 -3.23 -21.20
C LEU A 103 -5.69 -4.44 -21.99
N GLY A 104 -4.68 -5.14 -21.47
CA GLY A 104 -4.05 -6.35 -22.00
C GLY A 104 -3.27 -6.16 -23.30
N ASP A 105 -1.93 -6.28 -23.27
CA ASP A 105 -1.16 -6.63 -24.48
C ASP A 105 -0.10 -7.75 -24.31
N LYS A 106 -0.42 -8.87 -24.98
CA LYS A 106 0.36 -9.80 -25.83
C LYS A 106 1.82 -10.17 -25.56
N ARG A 107 2.43 -9.92 -24.40
CA ARG A 107 3.82 -10.40 -24.13
C ARG A 107 3.98 -11.08 -22.78
N GLY A 108 3.24 -12.17 -22.59
CA GLY A 108 3.43 -13.10 -21.47
C GLY A 108 2.80 -14.44 -21.81
N LYS A 109 3.64 -15.37 -22.27
CA LYS A 109 3.28 -16.77 -22.54
C LYS A 109 2.57 -17.34 -21.30
N ASN A 110 1.32 -17.76 -21.46
CA ASN A 110 0.46 -18.51 -20.51
C ASN A 110 -0.58 -17.73 -19.66
N SER A 111 -0.85 -16.45 -19.92
CA SER A 111 -2.09 -15.83 -19.44
C SER A 111 -2.85 -15.24 -20.62
N SER A 112 -3.56 -16.10 -21.34
CA SER A 112 -4.64 -15.62 -22.18
C SER A 112 -5.73 -15.12 -21.24
N VAL A 113 -6.08 -13.84 -21.33
CA VAL A 113 -7.51 -13.50 -21.37
C VAL A 113 -8.07 -14.39 -22.47
N ARG A 114 -8.60 -15.54 -22.06
CA ARG A 114 -9.09 -16.58 -22.94
C ARG A 114 -10.45 -16.09 -23.41
N PHE A 115 -10.46 -15.10 -24.30
CA PHE A 115 -11.31 -15.28 -25.47
C PHE A 115 -10.82 -16.60 -26.01
N THR A 116 -11.55 -17.66 -25.69
CA THR A 116 -11.27 -19.02 -26.09
C THR A 116 -11.16 -19.01 -27.61
N SER A 117 -9.96 -18.75 -28.11
CA SER A 117 -9.48 -19.36 -29.33
C SER A 117 -9.61 -20.83 -29.02
N ILE A 118 -10.73 -21.41 -29.47
CA ILE A 118 -10.96 -22.84 -29.53
C ILE A 118 -9.62 -23.41 -30.00
N ASP A 119 -8.92 -24.11 -29.11
CA ASP A 119 -7.71 -24.82 -29.48
C ASP A 119 -8.18 -25.87 -30.48
N MET A 120 -8.05 -25.53 -31.77
CA MET A 120 -8.60 -26.33 -32.87
C MET A 120 -7.95 -27.72 -32.93
N ASP A 121 -6.82 -27.88 -32.24
CA ASP A 121 -6.08 -29.12 -32.01
C ASP A 121 -6.83 -30.12 -31.09
N GLN A 122 -7.84 -29.68 -30.33
CA GLN A 122 -8.71 -30.54 -29.51
C GLN A 122 -10.08 -30.83 -30.17
N THR A 123 -10.43 -30.11 -31.24
CA THR A 123 -11.74 -30.22 -31.92
C THR A 123 -11.74 -31.16 -33.12
N ASP A 124 -10.57 -31.59 -33.60
CA ASP A 124 -10.47 -32.45 -34.79
C ASP A 124 -11.17 -33.82 -34.63
N ASP A 125 -11.39 -34.28 -33.39
CA ASP A 125 -12.10 -35.54 -33.06
C ASP A 125 -13.52 -35.34 -32.47
N MET A 126 -14.03 -34.11 -32.36
CA MET A 126 -15.32 -33.82 -31.73
C MET A 126 -16.46 -33.69 -32.75
N GLU A 127 -17.58 -34.39 -32.50
CA GLU A 127 -18.81 -34.26 -33.30
C GLU A 127 -19.38 -32.83 -33.20
N ASN A 128 -19.84 -32.22 -34.31
CA ASN A 128 -20.31 -30.83 -34.37
C ASN A 128 -21.30 -30.43 -33.25
N GLY A 129 -22.12 -31.36 -32.77
CA GLY A 129 -23.05 -31.10 -31.65
C GLY A 129 -22.36 -30.92 -30.30
N GLN A 130 -21.25 -31.62 -30.07
CA GLN A 130 -20.44 -31.53 -28.84
C GLN A 130 -19.62 -30.24 -28.82
N ILE A 131 -19.15 -29.78 -29.98
CA ILE A 131 -18.48 -28.48 -30.15
C ILE A 131 -19.43 -27.33 -29.81
N LEU A 132 -20.70 -27.42 -30.23
CA LEU A 132 -21.70 -26.39 -29.98
C LEU A 132 -22.08 -26.30 -28.49
N GLN A 133 -22.20 -27.45 -27.81
CA GLN A 133 -22.41 -27.49 -26.35
C GLN A 133 -21.21 -26.95 -25.57
N LEU A 134 -19.99 -27.26 -26.02
CA LEU A 134 -18.77 -26.73 -25.42
C LEU A 134 -18.69 -25.21 -25.60
N GLN A 135 -18.99 -24.71 -26.80
CA GLN A 135 -19.01 -23.28 -27.09
C GLN A 135 -20.04 -22.54 -26.25
N GLN A 136 -21.21 -23.13 -26.02
CA GLN A 136 -22.27 -22.50 -25.22
C GLN A 136 -21.88 -22.41 -23.74
N ARG A 137 -21.28 -23.47 -23.17
CA ARG A 137 -20.74 -23.42 -21.80
C ARG A 137 -19.64 -22.37 -21.64
N ILE A 138 -18.77 -22.24 -22.64
CA ILE A 138 -17.69 -21.26 -22.64
C ILE A 138 -18.23 -19.82 -22.71
N MET A 139 -19.30 -19.58 -23.49
CA MET A 139 -19.96 -18.26 -23.51
C MET A 139 -20.59 -17.92 -22.16
N ASP A 140 -21.23 -18.90 -21.51
CA ASP A 140 -21.82 -18.70 -20.18
C ASP A 140 -20.74 -18.38 -19.12
N ASP A 141 -19.60 -19.07 -19.15
CA ASP A 141 -18.46 -18.80 -18.26
C ASP A 141 -17.87 -17.39 -18.51
N GLN A 142 -17.78 -16.96 -19.77
CA GLN A 142 -17.28 -15.62 -20.13
C GLN A 142 -18.22 -14.50 -19.69
N ASP A 143 -19.53 -14.68 -19.81
CA ASP A 143 -20.51 -13.70 -19.32
C ASP A 143 -20.42 -13.55 -17.79
N GLN A 144 -20.20 -14.65 -17.08
CA GLN A 144 -20.03 -14.63 -15.62
C GLN A 144 -18.75 -13.87 -15.21
N ASP A 145 -17.65 -14.03 -15.97
CA ASP A 145 -16.41 -13.27 -15.76
C ASP A 145 -16.58 -11.77 -16.07
N LEU A 146 -17.35 -11.42 -17.11
CA LEU A 146 -17.67 -10.03 -17.45
C LEU A 146 -18.52 -9.35 -16.37
N ASP A 147 -19.45 -10.08 -15.75
CA ASP A 147 -20.22 -9.58 -14.62
C ASP A 147 -19.32 -9.28 -13.42
N HIS A 148 -18.39 -10.19 -13.09
CA HIS A 148 -17.41 -9.96 -12.03
C HIS A 148 -16.49 -8.76 -12.32
N LEU A 149 -16.08 -8.58 -13.57
CA LEU A 149 -15.28 -7.44 -14.01
C LEU A 149 -16.06 -6.13 -13.92
N SER A 150 -17.32 -6.12 -14.38
CA SER A 150 -18.22 -4.97 -14.29
C SER A 150 -18.42 -4.51 -12.84
N ASP A 151 -18.61 -5.47 -11.95
CA ASP A 151 -18.76 -5.23 -10.51
C ASP A 151 -17.48 -4.67 -9.88
N ALA A 152 -16.31 -5.17 -10.30
CA ALA A 152 -15.02 -4.65 -9.87
C ALA A 152 -14.79 -3.21 -10.38
N ILE A 153 -15.13 -2.93 -11.64
CA ILE A 153 -15.04 -1.57 -12.24
C ILE A 153 -15.97 -0.60 -11.51
N ARG A 154 -17.18 -1.05 -11.14
CA ARG A 154 -18.14 -0.24 -10.39
C ARG A 154 -17.60 0.14 -9.00
N ARG A 155 -17.05 -0.82 -8.27
CA ARG A 155 -16.40 -0.57 -6.97
C ARG A 155 -15.16 0.33 -7.12
N GLN A 156 -14.36 0.13 -8.16
CA GLN A 156 -13.19 0.97 -8.42
C GLN A 156 -13.58 2.42 -8.72
N ARG A 157 -14.66 2.63 -9.49
CA ARG A 157 -15.21 3.97 -9.74
C ARG A 157 -15.68 4.63 -8.45
N GLU A 158 -16.38 3.90 -7.59
CA GLU A 158 -16.86 4.41 -6.30
C GLU A 158 -15.69 4.79 -5.37
N LEU A 159 -14.66 3.94 -5.29
CA LEU A 159 -13.42 4.26 -4.57
C LEU A 159 -12.70 5.48 -5.15
N GLY A 160 -12.67 5.63 -6.48
CA GLY A 160 -12.07 6.78 -7.14
C GLY A 160 -12.77 8.09 -6.81
N LEU A 161 -14.11 8.07 -6.70
CA LEU A 161 -14.89 9.23 -6.27
C LEU A 161 -14.59 9.59 -4.82
N LEU A 162 -14.57 8.60 -3.92
CA LEU A 162 -14.27 8.82 -2.49
C LEU A 162 -12.84 9.36 -2.27
N ILE A 163 -11.86 8.84 -3.03
CA ILE A 163 -10.49 9.38 -3.03
C ILE A 163 -10.48 10.83 -3.51
N GLY A 164 -11.27 11.17 -4.54
CA GLY A 164 -11.41 12.54 -5.02
C GLY A 164 -11.89 13.49 -3.92
N ASP A 165 -12.98 13.12 -3.24
CA ASP A 165 -13.57 13.92 -2.16
C ASP A 165 -12.61 14.07 -0.96
N GLU A 166 -11.90 13.01 -0.59
CA GLU A 166 -10.90 13.03 0.48
C GLU A 166 -9.68 13.90 0.10
N LEU A 167 -9.25 13.88 -1.17
CA LEU A 167 -8.18 14.74 -1.66
C LEU A 167 -8.57 16.22 -1.66
N GLU A 168 -9.81 16.54 -2.04
CA GLU A 168 -10.33 17.91 -1.97
C GLU A 168 -10.42 18.39 -0.52
N THR A 169 -10.88 17.51 0.39
CA THR A 169 -10.88 17.77 1.83
C THR A 169 -9.46 17.98 2.37
N HIS A 170 -8.49 17.16 1.94
CA HIS A 170 -7.09 17.32 2.34
C HIS A 170 -6.46 18.59 1.76
N ALA A 171 -6.81 19.00 0.55
CA ALA A 171 -6.37 20.28 -0.01
C ALA A 171 -6.83 21.44 0.89
N GLN A 172 -8.10 21.42 1.32
CA GLN A 172 -8.61 22.42 2.27
C GLN A 172 -7.86 22.38 3.61
N ILE A 173 -7.61 21.19 4.18
CA ILE A 173 -6.87 21.07 5.44
C ILE A 173 -5.42 21.53 5.29
N ILE A 174 -4.77 21.32 4.15
CA ILE A 174 -3.42 21.81 3.88
C ILE A 174 -3.40 23.35 3.87
N ASP A 175 -4.36 23.99 3.23
CA ASP A 175 -4.48 25.46 3.22
C ASP A 175 -4.71 26.01 4.65
N GLU A 176 -5.57 25.37 5.44
CA GLU A 176 -5.77 25.73 6.86
C GLU A 176 -4.51 25.50 7.71
N THR A 177 -3.75 24.44 7.39
CA THR A 177 -2.48 24.14 8.07
C THR A 177 -1.41 25.19 7.72
N GLU A 178 -1.35 25.64 6.46
CA GLU A 178 -0.46 26.72 6.02
C GLU A 178 -0.76 28.01 6.79
N GLU A 179 -2.04 28.39 6.92
CA GLU A 179 -2.44 29.55 7.71
C GLU A 179 -2.03 29.42 9.19
N MET A 180 -2.16 28.22 9.77
CA MET A 180 -1.75 27.97 11.15
C MET A 180 -0.22 28.04 11.33
N VAL A 181 0.54 27.57 10.34
CA VAL A 181 2.01 27.66 10.30
C VAL A 181 2.43 29.13 10.23
N ASP A 182 1.81 29.94 9.38
CA ASP A 182 2.10 31.38 9.27
C ASP A 182 1.85 32.11 10.59
N ARG A 183 0.70 31.86 11.23
CA ARG A 183 0.39 32.43 12.56
C ARG A 183 1.39 31.98 13.63
N THR A 184 1.91 30.76 13.52
CA THR A 184 2.91 30.22 14.44
C THR A 184 4.28 30.86 14.20
N ASP A 185 4.69 31.08 12.94
CA ASP A 185 5.93 31.81 12.61
C ASP A 185 5.88 33.24 13.13
N GLU A 186 4.75 33.94 12.97
CA GLU A 186 4.57 35.28 13.54
C GLU A 186 4.73 35.30 15.05
N ARG A 187 4.11 34.36 15.76
CA ARG A 187 4.24 34.23 17.22
C ARG A 187 5.67 33.92 17.64
N LEU A 188 6.35 33.02 16.92
CA LEU A 188 7.76 32.69 17.16
C LEU A 188 8.66 33.90 16.91
N ARG A 189 8.44 34.67 15.85
CA ARG A 189 9.17 35.92 15.58
C ARG A 189 8.99 36.93 16.70
N GLN A 190 7.76 37.10 17.19
CA GLN A 190 7.48 37.99 18.32
C GLN A 190 8.16 37.51 19.61
N ALA A 191 8.09 36.20 19.89
CA ALA A 191 8.77 35.59 21.04
C ALA A 191 10.29 35.79 20.96
N LYS A 192 10.88 35.59 19.78
CA LYS A 192 12.30 35.84 19.52
C LYS A 192 12.68 37.30 19.75
N LYS A 193 11.88 38.26 19.26
CA LYS A 193 12.10 39.70 19.52
C LYS A 193 12.08 40.04 21.01
N LYS A 194 11.15 39.45 21.78
CA LYS A 194 11.10 39.63 23.23
C LYS A 194 12.34 39.04 23.91
N LEU A 195 12.78 37.86 23.48
CA LEU A 195 13.98 37.21 23.99
C LEU A 195 15.24 38.05 23.69
N ASP A 196 15.38 38.58 22.48
CA ASP A 196 16.46 39.48 22.10
C ASP A 196 16.46 40.79 22.90
N TYR A 197 15.28 41.33 23.23
CA TYR A 197 15.14 42.52 24.07
C TYR A 197 15.58 42.22 25.51
N VAL A 198 15.12 41.10 26.09
CA VAL A 198 15.52 40.67 27.44
C VAL A 198 17.02 40.39 27.48
N GLY A 199 17.57 39.69 26.49
CA GLY A 199 19.01 39.42 26.39
C GLY A 199 19.85 40.70 26.33
N ARG A 200 19.40 41.71 25.57
CA ARG A 200 20.04 43.04 25.55
C ARG A 200 19.95 43.75 26.90
N LYS A 201 18.77 43.79 27.52
CA LYS A 201 18.59 44.40 28.86
C LYS A 201 19.45 43.73 29.92
N VAL A 202 19.59 42.40 29.90
CA VAL A 202 20.47 41.66 30.81
C VAL A 202 21.94 42.02 30.55
N LYS A 203 22.37 42.10 29.28
CA LYS A 203 23.74 42.48 28.92
C LYS A 203 24.10 43.88 29.38
N ASP A 204 23.20 44.85 29.21
CA ASP A 204 23.43 46.24 29.58
C ASP A 204 23.47 46.41 31.11
N ASN A 205 22.63 45.67 31.84
CA ASN A 205 22.59 45.72 33.31
C ASN A 205 23.68 44.87 33.98
N LYS A 206 24.38 44.00 33.24
CA LYS A 206 25.46 43.16 33.78
C LYS A 206 26.62 43.99 34.32
N SER A 207 26.99 45.08 33.65
CA SER A 207 28.07 45.98 34.12
C SER A 207 27.68 46.66 35.44
N VAL A 208 26.45 47.16 35.54
CA VAL A 208 25.92 47.79 36.75
C VAL A 208 25.87 46.80 37.92
N CYS A 209 25.43 45.56 37.67
CA CYS A 209 25.40 44.53 38.71
C CYS A 209 26.81 44.15 39.19
N ILE A 210 27.80 44.07 38.29
CA ILE A 210 29.20 43.82 38.65
C ILE A 210 29.75 44.97 39.50
N VAL A 211 29.47 46.23 39.14
CA VAL A 211 29.91 47.40 39.91
C VAL A 211 29.32 47.39 41.32
N ILE A 212 28.02 47.12 41.48
CA ILE A 212 27.37 47.02 42.80
C ILE A 212 27.97 45.87 43.62
N ALA A 213 28.20 44.71 43.01
CA ALA A 213 28.82 43.57 43.68
C ALA A 213 30.24 43.90 44.19
N LEU A 214 31.04 44.64 43.40
CA LEU A 214 32.37 45.09 43.82
C LEU A 214 32.32 46.09 44.97
N ILE A 215 31.35 47.01 44.99
CA ILE A 215 31.16 47.95 46.09
C ILE A 215 30.82 47.21 47.40
N ILE A 216 29.92 46.24 47.33
CA ILE A 216 29.56 45.41 48.49
C ILE A 216 30.78 44.63 48.98
N LEU A 217 31.53 44.00 48.05
CA LEU A 217 32.76 43.28 48.38
C LEU A 217 33.78 44.18 49.09
N PHE A 218 33.94 45.43 48.62
CA PHE A 218 34.83 46.41 49.24
C PHE A 218 34.44 46.75 50.68
N PHE A 219 33.15 47.01 50.94
CA PHE A 219 32.68 47.29 52.30
C PHE A 219 32.88 46.10 53.23
N ILE A 220 32.66 44.88 52.74
CA ILE A 220 32.93 43.65 53.51
C ILE A 220 34.41 43.58 53.87
N LEU A 221 35.30 43.80 52.90
CA LEU A 221 36.76 43.73 53.12
C LEU A 221 37.21 44.80 54.12
N VAL A 222 36.77 46.05 53.98
CA VAL A 222 37.07 47.12 54.93
C VAL A 222 36.53 46.81 56.33
N GLY A 223 35.32 46.25 56.44
CA GLY A 223 34.75 45.85 57.73
C GLY A 223 35.45 44.65 58.38
N LEU A 224 36.10 43.79 57.58
CA LEU A 224 36.86 42.64 58.07
C LEU A 224 38.31 43.00 58.45
N PHE A 225 38.88 44.01 57.79
CA PHE A 225 40.27 44.43 57.97
C PHE A 225 40.44 45.63 58.93
N ARG A 226 39.33 46.17 59.43
CA ARG A 226 39.30 47.23 60.45
C ARG A 226 38.92 46.64 61.80
#